data_AF-A0A730BWH6-F1
#
_entry.id   AF-A0A730BWH6-F1
#
_cell.length_a   1.000
_cell.length_b   1.000
_cell.length_c   1.000
_cell.angle_alpha   90.00
_cell.angle_beta   90.00
_cell.angle_gamma   90.00
#
_symmetry.space_group_name_H-M   'P 1'
#
loop_
_entity.id
_entity.type
_entity.pdbx_description
1 polymer ?
#
loop_
_entity_poly.entity_id
_entity_poly.type
_entity_poly.pdbx_seq_one_letter_code
_entity_poly.pdbx_strand_id
1 'polypeptide(L)'
;MTIDKQALLVSKAKASVFTMEYISQFEASDIDSDDVDLRFEVDGVETGTTVSIVDECGHAAQIITALLDELEAARQRIAELEAKLETADKLQDSAFRDGLKAGFSYGQTDDQSGFAQCMSAYSTRTDIGVKVE
;
A
#
# COMPACT_ATOMS: atom_id res chain seq x y z
N MET A 1 -8.20 22.34 0.35
CA MET A 1 -7.12 21.61 1.05
C MET A 1 -7.72 20.29 1.52
N THR A 2 -7.49 19.20 0.80
CA THR A 2 -8.05 17.89 1.17
C THR A 2 -7.14 17.32 2.24
N ILE A 3 -7.62 17.27 3.48
CA ILE A 3 -6.88 16.65 4.58
C ILE A 3 -6.80 15.16 4.26
N ASP A 4 -5.59 14.60 4.23
CA ASP A 4 -5.40 13.15 4.15
C ASP A 4 -6.04 12.53 5.41
N LYS A 5 -7.20 11.90 5.19
CA LYS A 5 -8.02 11.28 6.24
C LYS A 5 -7.22 10.24 7.02
N GLN A 6 -6.33 9.48 6.37
CA GLN A 6 -5.52 8.49 7.06
C GLN A 6 -4.44 9.13 7.93
N ALA A 7 -3.71 10.13 7.43
CA ALA A 7 -2.73 10.85 8.23
C ALA A 7 -3.37 11.48 9.48
N LEU A 8 -4.58 12.04 9.34
CA LEU A 8 -5.35 12.57 10.46
C LEU A 8 -5.73 11.47 11.47
N LEU A 9 -6.17 10.29 11.00
CA LEU A 9 -6.52 9.17 11.87
C LEU A 9 -5.30 8.64 12.63
N VAL A 10 -4.15 8.48 11.96
CA VAL A 10 -2.90 8.06 12.60
C VAL A 10 -2.47 9.07 13.67
N SER A 11 -2.56 10.38 13.38
CA SER A 11 -2.25 11.42 14.37
C SER A 11 -3.18 11.36 15.59
N LYS A 12 -4.48 11.15 15.38
CA LYS A 12 -5.46 10.99 16.47
C LYS A 12 -5.23 9.72 17.29
N ALA A 13 -4.91 8.61 16.64
CA ALA A 13 -4.58 7.36 17.31
C ALA A 13 -3.35 7.51 18.21
N LYS A 14 -2.28 8.14 17.71
CA LYS A 14 -1.07 8.43 18.50
C LYS A 14 -1.36 9.32 19.71
N ALA A 15 -2.20 10.35 19.55
CA ALA A 15 -2.61 11.18 20.66
C ALA A 15 -3.42 10.39 21.70
N SER A 16 -4.30 9.48 21.26
CA SER A 16 -5.06 8.60 22.15
C SER A 16 -4.16 7.65 22.92
N VAL A 17 -3.21 6.99 22.23
CA VAL A 17 -2.21 6.10 22.85
C VAL A 17 -1.43 6.85 23.92
N PHE A 18 -0.95 8.06 23.63
CA PHE A 18 -0.22 8.85 24.61
C PHE A 18 -1.00 9.07 25.91
N THR A 19 -2.29 9.42 25.80
CA THR A 19 -3.15 9.57 26.99
C THR A 19 -3.39 8.24 27.70
N MET A 20 -3.65 7.17 26.95
CA MET A 20 -3.90 5.83 27.49
C MET A 20 -2.67 5.26 28.22
N GLU A 21 -1.47 5.40 27.63
CA GLU A 21 -0.21 4.99 28.26
C GLU A 21 0.09 5.79 29.52
N TYR A 22 -0.29 7.08 29.55
CA TYR A 22 -0.12 7.89 30.74
C TYR A 22 -1.05 7.43 31.87
N ILE A 23 -2.32 7.14 31.55
CA ILE A 23 -3.29 6.60 32.53
C ILE A 23 -2.85 5.22 33.01
N SER A 24 -2.29 4.37 32.15
CA SER A 24 -1.86 3.02 32.52
C SER A 24 -0.65 2.98 33.46
N GLN A 25 -0.03 4.12 33.78
CA GLN A 25 1.10 4.22 34.71
C GLN A 25 0.68 4.56 36.14
N PHE A 26 -0.61 4.80 36.38
CA PHE A 26 -1.11 5.11 37.71
C PHE A 26 -1.17 3.84 38.56
N GLU A 27 -0.78 3.96 39.83
CA GLU A 27 -1.02 2.90 40.81
C GLU A 27 -2.48 2.93 41.26
N ALA A 28 -3.01 1.80 41.71
CA ALA A 28 -4.41 1.70 42.17
C ALA A 28 -4.75 2.65 43.34
N SER A 29 -3.74 3.14 44.08
CA SER A 29 -3.91 4.15 45.13
C SER A 29 -4.01 5.59 44.61
N ASP A 30 -3.58 5.83 43.37
CA ASP A 30 -3.49 7.17 42.78
C ASP A 30 -4.77 7.55 42.04
N ILE A 31 -5.65 6.58 41.78
CA ILE A 31 -6.98 6.78 41.20
C ILE A 31 -8.02 6.38 42.24
N ASP A 32 -8.78 7.36 42.71
CA ASP A 32 -9.98 7.11 43.50
C ASP A 32 -10.98 6.33 42.65
N SER A 33 -11.11 5.02 42.92
CA SER A 33 -11.98 4.08 42.20
C SER A 33 -11.55 3.80 40.75
N ASP A 34 -10.37 3.17 40.59
CA ASP A 34 -9.90 2.63 39.29
C ASP A 34 -10.84 1.59 38.67
N ASP A 35 -11.68 0.96 39.49
CA ASP A 35 -12.63 -0.05 39.06
C ASP A 35 -13.98 0.57 38.65
N VAL A 36 -14.46 0.19 37.47
CA VAL A 36 -15.82 0.44 37.00
C VAL A 36 -16.62 -0.87 37.05
N ASP A 37 -17.64 -0.91 37.89
CA ASP A 37 -18.55 -2.04 37.98
C ASP A 37 -19.62 -1.97 36.89
N LEU A 38 -19.46 -2.78 35.84
CA LEU A 38 -20.42 -2.87 34.75
C LEU A 38 -21.39 -4.02 35.02
N ARG A 39 -22.66 -3.69 35.29
CA ARG A 39 -23.73 -4.67 35.50
C ARG A 39 -24.53 -4.85 34.23
N PHE A 40 -24.53 -6.06 33.70
CA PHE A 40 -25.26 -6.43 32.49
C PHE A 40 -26.09 -7.66 32.78
N GLU A 41 -27.31 -7.70 32.25
CA GLU A 41 -28.17 -8.87 32.34
C GLU A 41 -28.53 -9.31 30.92
N VAL A 42 -28.27 -10.58 30.61
CA VAL A 42 -28.66 -11.22 29.34
C VAL A 42 -29.50 -12.44 29.67
N ASP A 43 -30.74 -12.46 29.17
CA ASP A 43 -31.71 -13.54 29.41
C ASP A 43 -31.91 -13.91 30.89
N GLY A 44 -31.90 -12.91 31.79
CA GLY A 44 -32.07 -13.14 33.23
C GLY A 44 -30.79 -13.54 33.96
N VAL A 45 -29.64 -13.63 33.27
CA VAL A 45 -28.34 -13.99 33.84
C VAL A 45 -27.46 -12.76 33.97
N GLU A 46 -26.91 -12.52 35.17
CA GLU A 46 -25.93 -11.47 35.40
C GLU A 46 -24.61 -11.81 34.69
N THR A 47 -24.25 -11.01 33.69
CA THR A 47 -23.02 -11.10 32.90
C THR A 47 -22.11 -9.89 33.12
N GLY A 48 -22.35 -9.11 34.17
CA GLY A 48 -21.53 -7.97 34.52
C GLY A 48 -20.09 -8.35 34.86
N THR A 49 -19.20 -7.37 34.77
CA THR A 49 -17.80 -7.47 35.17
C THR A 49 -17.32 -6.15 35.72
N THR A 50 -16.34 -6.23 36.61
CA THR A 50 -15.56 -5.05 37.02
C THR A 50 -14.41 -4.87 36.03
N VAL A 51 -14.19 -3.63 35.59
CA VAL A 51 -13.13 -3.26 34.65
C VAL A 51 -12.23 -2.23 35.31
N SER A 52 -10.92 -2.51 35.38
CA SER A 52 -9.92 -1.51 35.78
C SER A 52 -9.64 -0.55 34.64
N ILE A 53 -9.67 0.75 34.92
CA ILE A 53 -9.40 1.81 33.95
C ILE A 53 -7.93 1.79 33.56
N VAL A 54 -7.02 1.63 34.52
CA VAL A 54 -5.56 1.54 34.31
C VAL A 54 -5.21 0.39 33.39
N ASP A 55 -5.69 -0.81 33.70
CA ASP A 55 -5.40 -2.02 32.92
C ASP A 55 -5.96 -1.90 31.51
N GLU A 56 -7.21 -1.45 31.37
CA GLU A 56 -7.86 -1.33 30.07
C GLU A 56 -7.20 -0.24 29.20
N CYS A 57 -6.77 0.88 29.80
CA CYS A 57 -5.98 1.89 29.08
C CYS A 57 -4.63 1.32 28.61
N GLY A 58 -3.96 0.50 29.44
CA GLY A 58 -2.72 -0.17 29.08
C GLY A 58 -2.91 -1.14 27.90
N HIS A 59 -3.94 -1.98 27.97
CA HIS A 59 -4.29 -2.91 26.89
C HIS A 59 -4.66 -2.17 25.60
N ALA A 60 -5.50 -1.13 25.69
CA ALA A 60 -5.92 -0.33 24.55
C ALA A 60 -4.72 0.35 23.87
N ALA A 61 -3.81 0.95 24.65
CA ALA A 61 -2.58 1.55 24.14
C ALA A 61 -1.74 0.53 23.37
N GLN A 62 -1.50 -0.66 23.94
CA GLN A 62 -0.72 -1.72 23.31
C GLN A 62 -1.35 -2.18 21.99
N ILE A 63 -2.67 -2.42 21.98
CA ILE A 63 -3.39 -2.86 20.78
C ILE A 63 -3.32 -1.78 19.68
N ILE A 64 -3.57 -0.51 20.02
CA ILE A 64 -3.54 0.57 19.04
C ILE A 64 -2.12 0.75 18.48
N THR A 65 -1.08 0.67 19.32
CA THR A 65 0.31 0.73 18.86
C THR A 65 0.63 -0.39 17.89
N ALA A 66 0.27 -1.63 18.22
CA ALA A 66 0.47 -2.77 17.32
C ALA A 66 -0.26 -2.59 15.97
N LEU A 67 -1.49 -2.07 15.99
CA LEU A 67 -2.24 -1.77 14.76
C LEU A 67 -1.58 -0.66 13.93
N LEU A 68 -0.98 0.35 14.57
CA LEU A 68 -0.24 1.40 13.87
C LEU A 68 1.03 0.85 13.19
N ASP A 69 1.75 -0.04 13.87
CA ASP A 69 2.94 -0.70 13.32
C ASP A 69 2.60 -1.57 12.10
N GLU A 70 1.55 -2.40 12.21
CA GLU A 70 1.04 -3.22 11.10
C GLU A 70 0.58 -2.35 9.91
N LEU A 71 -0.07 -1.22 10.18
CA LEU A 71 -0.47 -0.27 9.14
C LEU A 71 0.73 0.34 8.43
N GLU A 72 1.81 0.66 9.16
CA GLU A 72 3.04 1.18 8.57
C GLU A 72 3.75 0.11 7.72
N ALA A 73 3.85 -1.12 8.22
CA ALA A 73 4.43 -2.24 7.48
C ALA A 73 3.65 -2.52 6.18
N ALA A 74 2.32 -2.52 6.24
CA ALA A 74 1.47 -2.69 5.07
C ALA A 74 1.69 -1.59 4.02
N ARG A 75 1.86 -0.33 4.45
CA ARG A 75 2.15 0.80 3.54
C ARG A 75 3.50 0.64 2.86
N GLN A 76 4.54 0.27 3.61
CA GLN A 76 5.86 0.02 3.03
C GLN A 76 5.80 -1.11 2.00
N ARG A 77 5.05 -2.18 2.30
CA ARG A 77 4.87 -3.30 1.37
C ARG A 77 4.13 -2.90 0.11
N ILE A 78 3.09 -2.06 0.20
CA ILE A 78 2.38 -1.54 -0.98
C ILE A 78 3.33 -0.72 -1.85
N ALA A 79 4.08 0.21 -1.26
CA ALA A 79 5.04 1.04 -2.00
C ALA A 79 6.13 0.19 -2.71
N GLU A 80 6.62 -0.86 -2.04
CA GLU A 80 7.57 -1.81 -2.64
C GLU A 80 6.95 -2.55 -3.84
N LEU A 81 5.70 -3.00 -3.73
CA LEU A 81 4.99 -3.71 -4.79
C LEU A 81 4.69 -2.79 -5.98
N GLU A 82 4.29 -1.54 -5.73
CA GLU A 82 4.07 -0.54 -6.77
C GLU A 82 5.36 -0.26 -7.56
N ALA A 83 6.50 -0.11 -6.88
CA ALA A 83 7.80 0.09 -7.53
C ALA A 83 8.24 -1.13 -8.36
N LYS A 84 7.98 -2.35 -7.86
CA LYS A 84 8.26 -3.59 -8.61
C LYS A 84 7.39 -3.71 -9.85
N LEU A 85 6.11 -3.34 -9.75
CA LEU A 85 5.18 -3.36 -10.87
C LEU A 85 5.63 -2.38 -11.96
N GLU A 86 5.99 -1.15 -11.60
CA GLU A 86 6.50 -0.15 -12.55
C GLU A 86 7.79 -0.62 -13.24
N THR A 87 8.68 -1.27 -12.50
CA THR A 87 9.92 -1.82 -13.04
C THR A 87 9.65 -2.96 -14.02
N ALA A 88 8.73 -3.86 -13.68
CA ALA A 88 8.34 -4.98 -14.52
C ALA A 88 7.71 -4.51 -15.85
N ASP A 89 6.86 -3.49 -15.80
CA ASP A 89 6.24 -2.88 -16.97
C ASP A 89 7.28 -2.29 -17.94
N LYS A 90 8.25 -1.52 -17.43
CA LYS A 90 9.36 -0.97 -18.22
C LYS A 90 10.23 -2.06 -18.85
N LEU A 91 10.53 -3.12 -18.10
CA LEU A 91 11.30 -4.26 -18.59
C LEU A 91 10.56 -4.96 -19.73
N GLN A 92 9.26 -5.20 -19.59
CA GLN A 92 8.44 -5.79 -20.63
C GLN A 92 8.43 -4.94 -21.91
N ASP A 93 8.25 -3.62 -21.78
CA ASP A 93 8.29 -2.69 -22.91
C ASP A 93 9.64 -2.68 -23.63
N SER A 94 10.74 -2.69 -22.88
CA SER A 94 12.09 -2.76 -23.46
C SER A 94 12.33 -4.08 -24.19
N ALA A 95 11.95 -5.21 -23.60
CA ALA A 95 12.11 -6.53 -24.20
C ALA A 95 11.29 -6.65 -25.49
N PHE A 96 10.07 -6.10 -25.51
CA PHE A 96 9.24 -6.05 -26.71
C PHE A 96 9.88 -5.21 -27.82
N ARG A 97 10.37 -4.00 -27.49
CA ARG A 97 11.06 -3.11 -28.46
C ARG A 97 12.35 -3.72 -29.00
N ASP A 98 13.15 -4.34 -28.14
CA ASP A 98 14.40 -4.99 -28.52
C ASP A 98 14.13 -6.20 -29.44
N GLY A 99 13.11 -6.99 -29.13
CA GLY A 99 12.64 -8.08 -30.00
C GLY A 99 12.19 -7.58 -31.37
N LEU A 100 11.40 -6.51 -31.43
CA LEU A 100 10.98 -5.87 -32.68
C LEU A 100 12.18 -5.38 -33.51
N LYS A 101 13.15 -4.72 -32.86
CA LYS A 101 14.36 -4.23 -33.51
C LYS A 101 15.20 -5.36 -34.08
N ALA A 102 15.39 -6.43 -33.31
CA ALA A 102 16.13 -7.61 -33.75
C ALA A 102 15.46 -8.28 -34.95
N GLY A 103 14.14 -8.47 -34.90
CA GLY A 103 13.37 -9.03 -36.02
C GLY A 103 13.44 -8.18 -37.29
N PHE A 104 13.34 -6.86 -37.16
CA PHE A 104 13.47 -5.94 -38.29
C PHE A 104 14.86 -6.01 -38.93
N SER A 105 15.92 -6.00 -38.11
CA SER A 105 17.29 -6.15 -38.58
C SER A 105 17.51 -7.49 -39.27
N TYR A 106 16.98 -8.58 -38.73
CA TYR A 106 17.11 -9.91 -39.31
C TYR A 106 16.46 -9.97 -40.69
N GLY A 107 15.23 -9.44 -40.84
CA GLY A 107 14.56 -9.37 -42.14
C GLY A 107 15.34 -8.57 -43.18
N GLN A 108 15.98 -7.47 -42.78
CA GLN A 108 16.84 -6.69 -43.67
C GLN A 108 18.08 -7.47 -44.14
N THR A 109 18.70 -8.26 -43.25
CA THR A 109 19.93 -9.01 -43.56
C THR A 109 19.69 -10.35 -44.25
N ASP A 110 18.56 -11.02 -43.97
CA ASP A 110 18.26 -12.38 -44.43
C ASP A 110 17.47 -12.39 -45.75
N ASP A 111 16.49 -11.50 -45.90
CA ASP A 111 15.73 -11.30 -47.15
C ASP A 111 15.51 -9.81 -47.43
N GLN A 112 16.58 -9.15 -47.87
CA GLN A 112 16.54 -7.74 -48.22
C GLN A 112 15.49 -7.42 -49.31
N SER A 113 15.22 -8.37 -50.21
CA SER A 113 14.28 -8.18 -51.31
C SER A 113 12.82 -8.20 -50.85
N GLY A 114 12.44 -9.18 -50.02
CA GLY A 114 11.13 -9.25 -49.37
C GLY A 114 10.93 -8.11 -48.37
N PHE A 115 11.97 -7.73 -47.63
CA PHE A 115 11.95 -6.57 -46.75
C PHE A 115 11.66 -5.27 -47.53
N ALA A 116 12.36 -5.03 -48.64
CA ALA A 116 12.14 -3.84 -49.48
C ALA A 116 10.73 -3.82 -50.08
N GLN A 117 10.20 -4.97 -50.52
CA GLN A 117 8.81 -5.09 -50.97
C GLN A 117 7.81 -4.75 -49.86
N CYS A 118 7.97 -5.33 -48.66
CA CYS A 118 7.14 -5.02 -47.49
C CYS A 118 7.15 -3.52 -47.15
N MET A 119 8.34 -2.90 -47.12
CA MET A 119 8.46 -1.46 -46.84
C MET A 119 7.84 -0.61 -47.95
N SER A 120 7.97 -0.98 -49.23
CA SER A 120 7.34 -0.26 -50.34
C SER A 120 5.80 -0.29 -50.29
N ALA A 121 5.23 -1.42 -49.86
CA ALA A 121 3.79 -1.57 -49.63
C ALA A 121 3.30 -0.77 -48.42
N TYR A 122 4.17 -0.55 -47.41
CA TYR A 122 3.87 0.27 -46.24
C TYR A 122 3.98 1.78 -46.54
N SER A 123 5.04 2.20 -47.24
CA SER A 123 5.30 3.59 -47.65
C SER A 123 4.30 4.14 -48.68
N THR A 124 3.56 3.28 -49.39
CA THR A 124 2.45 3.73 -50.26
C THR A 124 1.18 4.08 -49.47
N ARG A 125 1.09 3.73 -48.17
CA ARG A 125 -0.04 4.05 -47.28
C ARG A 125 0.20 5.23 -46.34
N THR A 126 1.44 5.65 -46.14
CA THR A 126 1.83 6.81 -45.34
C THR A 126 2.84 7.59 -46.15
N ASP A 127 2.61 8.86 -46.46
CA ASP A 127 3.46 9.77 -47.28
C ASP A 127 4.87 9.99 -46.68
N ILE A 128 5.63 8.93 -46.47
CA ILE A 128 6.97 8.90 -45.91
C ILE A 128 7.88 8.42 -47.03
N GLY A 129 8.49 9.37 -47.72
CA GLY A 129 9.42 9.11 -48.82
C GLY A 129 10.69 8.44 -48.30
N VAL A 130 10.78 7.13 -48.45
CA VAL A 130 12.03 6.38 -48.24
C VAL A 130 12.89 6.57 -49.49
N LYS A 131 13.98 7.35 -49.38
CA LYS A 131 15.00 7.41 -50.43
C LYS A 131 15.86 6.16 -50.35
N VAL A 132 15.81 5.35 -51.40
CA VAL A 132 16.75 4.26 -51.64
C VAL A 132 17.86 4.86 -52.49
N GLU A 133 19.08 4.95 -51.96
CA GLU A 133 20.29 5.20 -52.77
C GLU A 133 20.70 3.93 -53.52
#